data_AF-A4BP54-F1
#
_entry.id   AF-A4BP54-F1
#
_cell.length_a   1.000
_cell.length_b   1.000
_cell.length_c   1.000
_cell.angle_alpha   90.00
_cell.angle_beta   90.00
_cell.angle_gamma   90.00
#
_symmetry.space_group_name_H-M   'P 1'
#
loop_
_entity.id
_entity.type
_entity.pdbx_description
1 polymer ?
#
loop_
_entity_poly.entity_id
_entity_poly.type
_entity_poly.pdbx_seq_one_letter_code
_entity_poly.pdbx_strand_id
1 'polypeptide(L)'
;MLYQQDRIVQTKPGTVPQQKRYLDEMPGVPLQDLWLDINMVQPQASERTGYATQKPEEMLERIIKLGTNGGDLVADFFAGSGTTAAVAEKLGRKWIATDLGKFAIHTTRKRLIGVQRELKAADRPFRAFEVLNLGRYERRAYLNVGGRLSAEQREQALVQKEREFRELVLRAYKTEPLDNDSFFHGKQAGRLVVIGPINLPVGRLFVEEVITECRKRGATRVDLLAFEFEMGLFPAVLEEAKQKGIDLTPKYIPAEVFDKRAVDRGQVVFHDISFVEATPRYAKDRSTRDRLTLRIKLTDFSVYYTQGAAEAAIKALKDGKNGVICDQGQLVKISKSKDGAVKRAVLTRHWTDWVDYWAVDFNYQSRKEIITVPAGAGVDGVLPGFEAPQGEMPLEFERRWTGGYIFENEWQSFRTRRNRELELITAEHTYDHPGRYTVAVKVVDIFGNDTMTLVPVSLG
;
A
#
# COMPACT_ATOMS: atom_id res chain seq x y z
N MET A 1 -55.15 -28.05 -22.13
CA MET A 1 -54.35 -26.83 -22.33
C MET A 1 -53.30 -26.96 -23.44
N LEU A 2 -52.29 -27.85 -23.37
CA LEU A 2 -51.20 -27.87 -24.37
C LEU A 2 -51.62 -28.24 -25.82
N TYR A 3 -52.57 -29.16 -26.00
CA TYR A 3 -53.13 -29.49 -27.32
C TYR A 3 -53.91 -28.33 -27.94
N GLN A 4 -54.63 -27.55 -27.13
CA GLN A 4 -55.38 -26.36 -27.57
C GLN A 4 -54.45 -25.20 -27.95
N GLN A 5 -53.19 -25.24 -27.50
CA GLN A 5 -52.17 -24.23 -27.75
C GLN A 5 -51.20 -24.64 -28.88
N ASP A 6 -51.50 -25.72 -29.63
CA ASP A 6 -50.64 -26.29 -30.67
C ASP A 6 -49.19 -26.59 -30.22
N ARG A 7 -48.99 -26.88 -28.93
CA ARG A 7 -47.67 -27.15 -28.34
C ARG A 7 -47.28 -28.63 -28.34
N ILE A 8 -48.03 -29.48 -29.01
CA ILE A 8 -47.76 -30.92 -29.08
C ILE A 8 -47.60 -31.33 -30.55
N VAL A 9 -46.56 -32.09 -30.85
CA VAL A 9 -46.31 -32.67 -32.17
C VAL A 9 -46.18 -34.18 -32.04
N GLN A 10 -46.91 -34.91 -32.87
CA GLN A 10 -46.74 -36.34 -33.03
C GLN A 10 -46.18 -36.57 -34.44
N THR A 11 -44.92 -36.99 -34.51
CA THR A 11 -44.19 -37.05 -35.78
C THR A 11 -44.69 -38.17 -36.70
N LYS A 12 -45.23 -39.26 -36.13
CA LYS A 12 -45.89 -40.35 -36.87
C LYS A 12 -47.03 -40.98 -36.05
N PRO A 13 -48.06 -41.57 -36.70
CA PRO A 13 -49.09 -42.31 -35.98
C PRO A 13 -48.47 -43.42 -35.10
N GLY A 14 -48.84 -43.44 -33.80
CA GLY A 14 -48.35 -44.41 -32.83
C GLY A 14 -47.06 -44.02 -32.08
N THR A 15 -46.39 -42.91 -32.43
CA THR A 15 -45.23 -42.43 -31.65
C THR A 15 -45.69 -41.63 -30.43
N VAL A 16 -44.91 -41.63 -29.35
CA VAL A 16 -45.17 -40.80 -28.17
C VAL A 16 -45.19 -39.31 -28.59
N PRO A 17 -46.28 -38.56 -28.35
CA PRO A 17 -46.34 -37.13 -28.65
C PRO A 17 -45.25 -36.35 -27.90
N GLN A 18 -44.62 -35.40 -28.59
CA GLN A 18 -43.57 -34.55 -28.04
C GLN A 18 -44.08 -33.12 -27.86
N GLN A 19 -43.57 -32.42 -26.86
CA GLN A 19 -43.85 -31.01 -26.66
C GLN A 19 -42.97 -30.15 -27.58
N LYS A 20 -43.57 -29.27 -28.39
CA LYS A 20 -42.85 -28.23 -29.14
C LYS A 20 -42.27 -27.23 -28.13
N ARG A 21 -40.97 -26.98 -28.20
CA ARG A 21 -40.25 -25.97 -27.39
C ARG A 21 -39.56 -25.00 -28.32
N TYR A 22 -39.91 -23.71 -28.24
CA TYR A 22 -39.33 -22.67 -29.08
C TYR A 22 -38.16 -22.00 -28.35
N LEU A 23 -37.11 -21.66 -29.10
CA LEU A 23 -35.84 -21.17 -28.53
C LEU A 23 -36.00 -19.86 -27.76
N ASP A 24 -36.87 -18.97 -28.24
CA ASP A 24 -37.24 -17.68 -27.64
C ASP A 24 -38.10 -17.82 -26.38
N GLU A 25 -38.70 -18.98 -26.15
CA GLU A 25 -39.53 -19.28 -24.97
C GLU A 25 -38.79 -20.11 -23.90
N MET A 26 -37.60 -20.62 -24.23
CA MET A 26 -36.81 -21.40 -23.27
C MET A 26 -35.90 -20.45 -22.47
N PRO A 27 -36.02 -20.41 -21.13
CA PRO A 27 -35.15 -19.58 -20.27
C PRO A 27 -33.69 -20.08 -20.22
N GLY A 28 -33.31 -21.03 -21.10
CA GLY A 28 -32.02 -21.70 -21.09
C GLY A 28 -31.95 -22.86 -20.10
N VAL A 29 -30.74 -23.42 -19.96
CA VAL A 29 -30.43 -24.38 -18.89
C VAL A 29 -30.06 -23.58 -17.64
N PRO A 30 -30.70 -23.82 -16.48
CA PRO A 30 -30.29 -23.20 -15.23
C PRO A 30 -28.81 -23.46 -14.96
N LEU A 31 -28.11 -22.46 -14.42
CA LEU A 31 -26.70 -22.61 -14.08
C LEU A 31 -26.53 -23.74 -13.05
N GLN A 32 -25.67 -24.71 -13.38
CA GLN A 32 -25.35 -25.84 -12.50
C GLN A 32 -24.24 -25.47 -11.51
N ASP A 33 -23.99 -26.34 -10.53
CA ASP A 33 -22.89 -26.23 -9.55
C ASP A 33 -21.56 -26.78 -10.10
N LEU A 34 -21.58 -27.55 -11.18
CA LEU A 34 -20.42 -28.03 -11.92
C LEU A 34 -20.23 -27.25 -13.22
N TRP A 35 -19.18 -26.41 -13.30
CA TRP A 35 -18.84 -25.65 -14.49
C TRP A 35 -17.72 -26.34 -15.27
N LEU A 36 -18.07 -26.95 -16.40
CA LEU A 36 -17.12 -27.63 -17.31
C LEU A 36 -16.79 -26.78 -18.55
N ASP A 37 -17.45 -25.64 -18.70
CA ASP A 37 -17.34 -24.74 -19.84
C ASP A 37 -16.20 -23.71 -19.71
N ILE A 38 -15.67 -23.51 -18.49
CA ILE A 38 -14.60 -22.54 -18.23
C ILE A 38 -13.24 -23.24 -18.20
N ASN A 39 -12.37 -22.88 -19.15
CA ASN A 39 -11.04 -23.45 -19.28
C ASN A 39 -10.00 -22.75 -18.38
N MET A 40 -8.92 -23.46 -18.05
CA MET A 40 -7.75 -22.86 -17.40
C MET A 40 -7.07 -21.82 -18.30
N VAL A 41 -6.38 -20.86 -17.67
CA VAL A 41 -5.64 -19.82 -18.40
C VAL A 41 -4.49 -20.43 -19.20
N GLN A 42 -4.59 -20.35 -20.52
CA GLN A 42 -3.59 -20.90 -21.42
C GLN A 42 -2.32 -20.04 -21.47
N PRO A 43 -1.15 -20.59 -21.82
CA PRO A 43 0.11 -19.85 -21.89
C PRO A 43 0.12 -18.63 -22.83
N GLN A 44 -0.73 -18.64 -23.87
CA GLN A 44 -0.88 -17.59 -24.87
C GLN A 44 -2.10 -16.69 -24.63
N ALA A 45 -2.86 -16.91 -23.56
CA ALA A 45 -4.05 -16.12 -23.25
C ALA A 45 -3.68 -14.65 -23.01
N SER A 46 -4.49 -13.73 -23.54
CA SER A 46 -4.31 -12.29 -23.39
C SER A 46 -4.37 -11.82 -21.94
N GLU A 47 -5.20 -12.47 -21.11
CA GLU A 47 -5.31 -12.18 -19.68
C GLU A 47 -4.07 -12.62 -18.86
N ARG A 48 -3.16 -13.41 -19.45
CA ARG A 48 -2.07 -14.05 -18.71
C ARG A 48 -1.05 -13.02 -18.21
N THR A 49 -0.92 -12.95 -16.89
CA THR A 49 0.05 -12.07 -16.20
C THR A 49 1.43 -12.68 -16.01
N GLY A 50 1.54 -14.00 -16.16
CA GLY A 50 2.74 -14.77 -15.82
C GLY A 50 2.75 -15.32 -14.39
N TYR A 51 1.71 -15.07 -13.60
CA TYR A 51 1.51 -15.70 -12.29
C TYR A 51 1.14 -17.18 -12.44
N ALA A 52 1.82 -18.07 -11.71
CA ALA A 52 1.75 -19.51 -11.94
C ALA A 52 0.33 -20.11 -11.71
N THR A 53 -0.39 -19.61 -10.72
CA THR A 53 -1.70 -20.12 -10.29
C THR A 53 -2.86 -19.16 -10.64
N GLN A 54 -2.71 -18.38 -11.72
CA GLN A 54 -3.72 -17.42 -12.16
C GLN A 54 -5.06 -18.12 -12.47
N LYS A 55 -6.15 -17.59 -11.88
CA LYS A 55 -7.52 -18.00 -12.19
C LYS A 55 -8.04 -17.26 -13.43
N PRO A 56 -8.86 -17.90 -14.29
CA PRO A 56 -9.46 -17.27 -15.48
C PRO A 56 -10.42 -16.14 -15.11
N GLU A 57 -10.43 -15.05 -15.90
CA GLU A 57 -11.36 -13.93 -15.67
C GLU A 57 -12.83 -14.37 -15.79
N GLU A 58 -13.15 -15.22 -16.76
CA GLU A 58 -14.52 -15.71 -16.99
C GLU A 58 -15.14 -16.39 -15.75
N MET A 59 -14.32 -17.15 -15.01
CA MET A 59 -14.77 -17.80 -13.78
C MET A 59 -15.15 -16.77 -12.71
N LEU A 60 -14.29 -15.76 -12.51
CA LEU A 60 -14.52 -14.73 -11.51
C LEU A 60 -15.67 -13.80 -11.92
N GLU A 61 -15.85 -13.57 -13.21
CA GLU A 61 -16.95 -12.77 -13.75
C GLU A 61 -18.30 -13.42 -13.43
N ARG A 62 -18.40 -14.74 -13.64
CA ARG A 62 -19.58 -15.51 -13.28
C ARG A 62 -19.87 -15.43 -11.78
N ILE A 63 -18.87 -15.68 -10.94
CA ILE A 63 -19.02 -15.63 -9.47
C ILE A 63 -19.49 -14.24 -9.01
N ILE A 64 -18.84 -13.18 -9.47
CA ILE A 64 -19.14 -11.81 -9.04
C ILE A 64 -20.55 -11.40 -9.50
N LYS A 65 -20.95 -11.74 -10.74
CA LYS A 65 -22.30 -11.44 -11.25
C LYS A 65 -23.41 -12.17 -10.48
N LEU A 66 -23.14 -13.39 -10.00
CA LEU A 66 -24.10 -14.16 -9.21
C LEU A 66 -24.25 -13.61 -7.79
N GLY A 67 -23.17 -13.13 -7.19
CA GLY A 67 -23.13 -12.75 -5.78
C GLY A 67 -23.27 -11.26 -5.48
N THR A 68 -23.24 -10.37 -6.48
CA THR A 68 -23.15 -8.92 -6.25
C THR A 68 -23.91 -8.06 -7.25
N ASN A 69 -24.33 -6.88 -6.80
CA ASN A 69 -24.85 -5.79 -7.63
C ASN A 69 -23.74 -4.81 -8.03
N GLY A 70 -24.05 -3.93 -8.98
CA GLY A 70 -23.15 -2.84 -9.36
C GLY A 70 -22.86 -1.91 -8.19
N GLY A 71 -21.59 -1.57 -7.97
CA GLY A 71 -21.17 -0.68 -6.88
C GLY A 71 -20.88 -1.38 -5.53
N ASP A 72 -21.23 -2.66 -5.39
CA ASP A 72 -20.92 -3.46 -4.20
C ASP A 72 -19.41 -3.62 -4.00
N LEU A 73 -19.02 -3.96 -2.76
CA LEU A 73 -17.63 -4.21 -2.38
C LEU A 73 -17.31 -5.71 -2.46
N VAL A 74 -16.29 -6.07 -3.25
CA VAL A 74 -15.74 -7.42 -3.35
C VAL A 74 -14.40 -7.51 -2.61
N ALA A 75 -14.20 -8.50 -1.76
CA ALA A 75 -12.94 -8.68 -1.06
C ALA A 75 -12.26 -10.00 -1.46
N ASP A 76 -10.94 -9.96 -1.71
CA ASP A 76 -10.10 -11.13 -1.96
C ASP A 76 -8.80 -11.03 -1.16
N PHE A 77 -8.67 -11.87 -0.13
CA PHE A 77 -7.51 -11.84 0.76
C PHE A 77 -6.34 -12.74 0.31
N PHE A 78 -6.47 -13.36 -0.88
CA PHE A 78 -5.45 -14.19 -1.53
C PHE A 78 -5.32 -13.80 -3.01
N ALA A 79 -5.16 -12.51 -3.25
CA ALA A 79 -5.33 -11.90 -4.56
C ALA A 79 -4.44 -12.51 -5.65
N GLY A 80 -3.22 -12.95 -5.31
CA GLY A 80 -2.28 -13.58 -6.23
C GLY A 80 -2.03 -12.74 -7.49
N SER A 81 -2.61 -13.19 -8.61
CA SER A 81 -2.54 -12.50 -9.91
C SER A 81 -3.49 -11.30 -10.08
N GLY A 82 -4.32 -11.02 -9.08
CA GLY A 82 -5.26 -9.90 -9.06
C GLY A 82 -6.50 -10.11 -9.94
N THR A 83 -6.85 -11.35 -10.32
CA THR A 83 -8.00 -11.62 -11.21
C THR A 83 -9.29 -11.08 -10.60
N THR A 84 -9.57 -11.33 -9.32
CA THR A 84 -10.80 -10.88 -8.66
C THR A 84 -10.96 -9.37 -8.71
N ALA A 85 -9.92 -8.62 -8.33
CA ALA A 85 -9.92 -7.16 -8.39
C ALA A 85 -10.09 -6.63 -9.82
N ALA A 86 -9.40 -7.23 -10.80
CA ALA A 86 -9.48 -6.83 -12.19
C ALA A 86 -10.90 -7.00 -12.75
N VAL A 87 -11.54 -8.14 -12.47
CA VAL A 87 -12.91 -8.41 -12.91
C VAL A 87 -13.92 -7.53 -12.17
N ALA A 88 -13.76 -7.36 -10.85
CA ALA A 88 -14.62 -6.47 -10.06
C ALA A 88 -14.60 -5.03 -10.60
N GLU A 89 -13.41 -4.50 -10.91
CA GLU A 89 -13.24 -3.17 -11.54
C GLU A 89 -13.94 -3.10 -12.90
N LYS A 90 -13.72 -4.09 -13.79
CA LYS A 90 -14.38 -4.16 -15.11
C LYS A 90 -15.90 -4.22 -15.02
N LEU A 91 -16.44 -4.82 -13.95
CA LEU A 91 -17.87 -4.92 -13.68
C LEU A 91 -18.42 -3.72 -12.88
N GLY A 92 -17.60 -2.72 -12.55
CA GLY A 92 -18.04 -1.53 -11.82
C GLY A 92 -18.29 -1.76 -10.33
N ARG A 93 -17.73 -2.82 -9.73
CA ARG A 93 -17.74 -3.06 -8.27
C ARG A 93 -16.53 -2.37 -7.62
N LYS A 94 -16.64 -2.05 -6.32
CA LYS A 94 -15.49 -1.68 -5.48
C LYS A 94 -14.77 -2.96 -5.07
N TRP A 95 -13.50 -2.88 -4.75
CA TRP A 95 -12.75 -4.06 -4.33
C TRP A 95 -11.69 -3.74 -3.28
N ILE A 96 -11.41 -4.75 -2.44
CA ILE A 96 -10.24 -4.81 -1.56
C ILE A 96 -9.52 -6.11 -1.89
N ALA A 97 -8.22 -6.02 -2.19
CA ALA A 97 -7.40 -7.18 -2.52
C ALA A 97 -6.14 -7.17 -1.67
N THR A 98 -5.84 -8.27 -0.99
CA THR A 98 -4.63 -8.42 -0.17
C THR A 98 -3.87 -9.68 -0.56
N ASP A 99 -2.56 -9.64 -0.41
CA ASP A 99 -1.69 -10.80 -0.53
C ASP A 99 -0.43 -10.58 0.30
N LEU A 100 0.13 -11.67 0.84
CA LEU A 100 1.38 -11.65 1.60
C LEU A 100 2.59 -11.46 0.68
N GLY A 101 2.51 -11.97 -0.56
CA GLY A 101 3.60 -11.99 -1.51
C GLY A 101 3.78 -10.64 -2.19
N LYS A 102 4.94 -9.99 -2.02
CA LYS A 102 5.30 -8.79 -2.79
C LYS A 102 5.11 -8.99 -4.29
N PHE A 103 5.49 -10.16 -4.81
CA PHE A 103 5.31 -10.51 -6.22
C PHE A 103 3.82 -10.51 -6.65
N ALA A 104 2.92 -10.99 -5.81
CA ALA A 104 1.47 -10.97 -6.05
C ALA A 104 0.94 -9.53 -6.08
N ILE A 105 1.33 -8.71 -5.10
CA ILE A 105 0.94 -7.29 -5.05
C ILE A 105 1.44 -6.54 -6.28
N HIS A 106 2.71 -6.70 -6.68
CA HIS A 106 3.22 -6.07 -7.90
C HIS A 106 2.50 -6.54 -9.17
N THR A 107 2.21 -7.84 -9.27
CA THR A 107 1.49 -8.42 -10.41
C THR A 107 0.07 -7.84 -10.49
N THR A 108 -0.64 -7.83 -9.36
CA THR A 108 -1.99 -7.28 -9.21
C THR A 108 -2.03 -5.80 -9.57
N ARG A 109 -1.15 -4.99 -8.97
CA ARG A 109 -1.03 -3.55 -9.25
C ARG A 109 -0.86 -3.28 -10.74
N LYS A 110 0.09 -3.98 -11.39
CA LYS A 110 0.35 -3.82 -12.82
C LYS A 110 -0.86 -4.21 -13.66
N ARG A 111 -1.57 -5.28 -13.30
CA ARG A 111 -2.80 -5.70 -13.97
C ARG A 111 -3.88 -4.63 -13.89
N LEU A 112 -4.13 -4.08 -12.69
CA LEU A 112 -5.18 -3.08 -12.49
C LEU A 112 -4.91 -1.76 -13.21
N ILE A 113 -3.65 -1.33 -13.25
CA ILE A 113 -3.23 -0.20 -14.08
C ILE A 113 -3.59 -0.46 -15.57
N GLY A 114 -3.41 -1.69 -16.04
CA GLY A 114 -3.83 -2.11 -17.38
C GLY A 114 -5.35 -2.01 -17.57
N VAL A 115 -6.12 -2.52 -16.62
CA VAL A 115 -7.60 -2.44 -16.64
C VAL A 115 -8.09 -1.00 -16.68
N GLN A 116 -7.55 -0.11 -15.84
CA GLN A 116 -7.92 1.31 -15.86
C GLN A 116 -7.65 1.97 -17.22
N ARG A 117 -6.54 1.60 -17.90
CA ARG A 117 -6.25 2.10 -19.24
C ARG A 117 -7.25 1.59 -20.27
N GLU A 118 -7.63 0.32 -20.21
CA GLU A 118 -8.64 -0.27 -21.08
C GLU A 118 -9.99 0.43 -20.89
N LEU A 119 -10.41 0.65 -19.63
CA LEU A 119 -11.63 1.37 -19.30
C LEU A 119 -11.58 2.81 -19.79
N LYS A 120 -10.47 3.52 -19.53
CA LYS A 120 -10.26 4.89 -20.03
C LYS A 120 -10.31 4.98 -21.55
N ALA A 121 -9.65 4.07 -22.25
CA ALA A 121 -9.65 4.03 -23.72
C ALA A 121 -11.03 3.72 -24.31
N ALA A 122 -11.87 3.00 -23.55
CA ALA A 122 -13.25 2.70 -23.89
C ALA A 122 -14.27 3.75 -23.40
N ASP A 123 -13.80 4.90 -22.88
CA ASP A 123 -14.64 5.96 -22.29
C ASP A 123 -15.57 5.44 -21.17
N ARG A 124 -15.08 4.46 -20.40
CA ARG A 124 -15.78 3.87 -19.26
C ARG A 124 -15.22 4.41 -17.95
N PRO A 125 -16.06 4.60 -16.91
CA PRO A 125 -15.60 5.04 -15.61
C PRO A 125 -14.66 3.98 -14.99
N PHE A 126 -13.60 4.45 -14.36
CA PHE A 126 -12.66 3.66 -13.59
C PHE A 126 -12.38 4.38 -12.28
N ARG A 127 -11.93 3.64 -11.26
CA ARG A 127 -11.65 4.20 -9.93
C ARG A 127 -10.17 4.23 -9.65
N ALA A 128 -9.72 5.31 -9.02
CA ALA A 128 -8.47 5.35 -8.29
C ALA A 128 -8.31 4.12 -7.38
N PHE A 129 -7.10 3.56 -7.31
CA PHE A 129 -6.79 2.56 -6.29
C PHE A 129 -5.47 2.87 -5.60
N GLU A 130 -5.38 2.39 -4.37
CA GLU A 130 -4.23 2.53 -3.52
C GLU A 130 -3.63 1.16 -3.21
N VAL A 131 -2.30 1.11 -3.09
CA VAL A 131 -1.59 -0.03 -2.53
C VAL A 131 -1.15 0.38 -1.14
N LEU A 132 -1.64 -0.35 -0.14
CA LEU A 132 -1.26 -0.18 1.27
C LEU A 132 -0.34 -1.34 1.64
N ASN A 133 0.82 -1.03 2.21
CA ASN A 133 1.74 -2.03 2.71
C ASN A 133 1.53 -2.19 4.22
N LEU A 134 0.79 -3.22 4.63
CA LEU A 134 0.54 -3.55 6.03
C LEU A 134 1.72 -4.37 6.57
N GLY A 135 2.84 -3.71 6.83
CA GLY A 135 3.84 -4.29 7.70
C GLY A 135 4.89 -5.19 7.07
N ARG A 136 6.16 -4.95 7.39
CA ARG A 136 7.21 -5.99 7.29
C ARG A 136 6.96 -7.11 8.31
N TYR A 137 6.67 -8.32 7.80
CA TYR A 137 6.39 -9.55 8.58
C TYR A 137 7.59 -10.13 9.33
N GLU A 138 8.80 -9.62 9.10
CA GLU A 138 10.02 -10.03 9.83
C GLU A 138 9.85 -9.88 11.35
N ARG A 139 9.05 -8.89 11.76
CA ARG A 139 8.70 -8.59 13.17
C ARG A 139 7.93 -9.70 13.86
N ARG A 140 7.06 -10.40 13.12
CA ARG A 140 6.26 -11.52 13.64
C ARG A 140 7.12 -12.68 14.08
N ALA A 141 8.25 -12.92 13.41
CA ALA A 141 9.19 -13.98 13.82
C ALA A 141 9.85 -13.65 15.17
N TYR A 142 10.17 -12.38 15.42
CA TYR A 142 10.78 -11.96 16.68
C TYR A 142 9.77 -12.00 17.83
N LEU A 143 8.55 -11.47 17.62
CA LEU A 143 7.49 -11.42 18.62
C LEU A 143 6.70 -12.72 18.78
N ASN A 144 6.98 -13.76 17.99
CA ASN A 144 6.28 -15.04 18.13
C ASN A 144 6.60 -15.67 19.48
N VAL A 145 5.58 -15.87 20.31
CA VAL A 145 5.68 -16.63 21.56
C VAL A 145 5.16 -18.04 21.27
N GLY A 146 6.09 -18.99 21.12
CA GLY A 146 5.74 -20.40 20.90
C GLY A 146 5.30 -21.10 22.18
N GLY A 147 4.48 -22.15 22.04
CA GLY A 147 4.05 -23.01 23.14
C GLY A 147 2.57 -22.85 23.51
N ARG A 148 2.04 -23.82 24.28
CA ARG A 148 0.73 -23.71 24.93
C ARG A 148 0.91 -22.90 26.22
N LEU A 149 0.73 -21.59 26.12
CA LEU A 149 0.73 -20.67 27.27
C LEU A 149 -0.70 -20.24 27.60
N SER A 150 -0.97 -19.92 28.87
CA SER A 150 -2.20 -19.22 29.24
C SER A 150 -2.19 -17.78 28.69
N ALA A 151 -3.34 -17.11 28.69
CA ALA A 151 -3.48 -15.73 28.20
C ALA A 151 -2.53 -14.76 28.94
N GLU A 152 -2.50 -14.82 30.27
CA GLU A 152 -1.62 -13.98 31.10
C GLU A 152 -0.13 -14.25 30.85
N GLN A 153 0.26 -15.53 30.73
CA GLN A 153 1.65 -15.90 30.45
C GLN A 153 2.09 -15.42 29.07
N ARG A 154 1.17 -15.47 28.10
CA ARG A 154 1.42 -14.98 26.74
C ARG A 154 1.60 -13.46 26.72
N GLU A 155 0.80 -12.73 27.48
CA GLU A 155 0.90 -11.28 27.61
C GLU A 155 2.24 -10.87 28.25
N GLN A 156 2.62 -11.49 29.36
CA GLN A 156 3.92 -11.25 30.01
C GLN A 156 5.10 -11.55 29.08
N ALA A 157 5.03 -12.65 28.33
CA ALA A 157 6.06 -13.02 27.36
C ALA A 157 6.16 -12.02 26.20
N LEU A 158 5.03 -11.46 25.75
CA LEU A 158 5.02 -10.40 24.73
C LEU A 158 5.68 -9.13 25.26
N VAL A 159 5.30 -8.65 26.45
CA VAL A 159 5.90 -7.46 27.08
C VAL A 159 7.41 -7.61 27.23
N GLN A 160 7.87 -8.78 27.68
CA GLN A 160 9.30 -9.05 27.81
C GLN A 160 10.03 -9.03 26.46
N LYS A 161 9.43 -9.63 25.42
CA LYS A 161 10.00 -9.59 24.07
C LYS A 161 10.02 -8.20 23.46
N GLU A 162 9.00 -7.38 23.72
CA GLU A 162 8.99 -5.99 23.28
C GLU A 162 10.09 -5.18 23.96
N ARG A 163 10.37 -5.42 25.24
CA ARG A 163 11.49 -4.81 25.97
C ARG A 163 12.83 -5.20 25.35
N GLU A 164 13.08 -6.49 25.18
CA GLU A 164 14.31 -7.00 24.54
C GLU A 164 14.49 -6.43 23.12
N PHE A 165 13.38 -6.28 22.41
CA PHE A 165 13.39 -5.67 21.08
C PHE A 165 13.78 -4.18 21.13
N ARG A 166 13.20 -3.40 22.03
CA ARG A 166 13.55 -1.98 22.21
C ARG A 166 15.03 -1.81 22.56
N GLU A 167 15.55 -2.63 23.47
CA GLU A 167 16.97 -2.62 23.83
C GLU A 167 17.88 -2.88 22.63
N LEU A 168 17.51 -3.84 21.76
CA LEU A 168 18.25 -4.14 20.54
C LEU A 168 18.31 -2.93 19.59
N VAL A 169 17.18 -2.24 19.41
CA VAL A 169 17.10 -1.03 18.57
C VAL A 169 17.94 0.11 19.16
N LEU A 170 17.83 0.36 20.47
CA LEU A 170 18.63 1.40 21.14
C LEU A 170 20.13 1.12 21.04
N ARG A 171 20.53 -0.14 21.19
CA ARG A 171 21.93 -0.57 21.04
C ARG A 171 22.41 -0.36 19.61
N ALA A 172 21.60 -0.72 18.61
CA ALA A 172 21.91 -0.49 17.21
C ALA A 172 22.00 1.01 16.87
N TYR A 173 21.15 1.84 17.48
CA TYR A 173 21.16 3.29 17.32
C TYR A 173 22.24 3.99 18.16
N LYS A 174 22.95 3.24 19.02
CA LYS A 174 24.03 3.71 19.91
C LYS A 174 23.57 4.79 20.89
N THR A 175 22.45 4.53 21.56
CA THR A 175 21.83 5.47 22.50
C THR A 175 21.80 4.94 23.91
N GLU A 176 21.89 5.84 24.88
CA GLU A 176 21.76 5.50 26.29
C GLU A 176 20.28 5.20 26.58
N PRO A 177 19.95 4.01 27.12
CA PRO A 177 18.57 3.69 27.46
C PRO A 177 18.08 4.55 28.64
N LEU A 178 16.81 4.89 28.63
CA LEU A 178 16.11 5.51 29.77
C LEU A 178 15.31 4.45 30.54
N ASP A 179 14.78 4.83 31.70
CA ASP A 179 13.95 3.95 32.53
C ASP A 179 12.79 3.35 31.73
N ASN A 180 12.52 2.07 31.97
CA ASN A 180 11.57 1.25 31.20
C ASN A 180 10.11 1.75 31.25
N ASP A 181 9.76 2.56 32.25
CA ASP A 181 8.40 3.13 32.41
C ASP A 181 8.28 4.55 31.81
N SER A 182 9.32 5.02 31.11
CA SER A 182 9.32 6.32 30.45
C SER A 182 8.77 6.24 29.03
N PHE A 183 7.96 7.22 28.63
CA PHE A 183 7.49 7.37 27.24
C PHE A 183 8.64 7.43 26.21
N PHE A 184 9.78 8.03 26.58
CA PHE A 184 10.99 8.03 25.75
C PHE A 184 11.91 6.88 26.17
N HIS A 185 12.42 6.15 25.19
CA HIS A 185 13.19 4.92 25.43
C HIS A 185 14.70 5.16 25.55
N GLY A 186 15.20 6.26 24.99
CA GLY A 186 16.63 6.56 25.04
C GLY A 186 16.95 8.04 24.95
N LYS A 187 18.24 8.34 25.11
CA LYS A 187 18.81 9.69 24.99
C LYS A 187 20.18 9.62 24.32
N GLN A 188 20.45 10.57 23.44
CA GLN A 188 21.77 10.71 22.81
C GLN A 188 22.05 12.17 22.48
N ALA A 189 23.21 12.70 22.91
CA ALA A 189 23.65 14.05 22.59
C ALA A 189 22.61 15.17 22.86
N GLY A 190 21.76 14.97 23.88
CA GLY A 190 20.69 15.90 24.23
C GLY A 190 19.48 15.88 23.27
N ARG A 191 19.32 14.83 22.46
CA ARG A 191 18.06 14.44 21.81
C ARG A 191 17.44 13.28 22.59
N LEU A 192 16.12 13.32 22.79
CA LEU A 192 15.38 12.16 23.28
C LEU A 192 15.12 11.20 22.11
N VAL A 193 15.00 9.92 22.41
CA VAL A 193 14.72 8.88 21.41
C VAL A 193 13.46 8.14 21.82
N VAL A 194 12.49 8.11 20.92
CA VAL A 194 11.28 7.31 21.04
C VAL A 194 11.26 6.28 19.92
N ILE A 195 10.76 5.10 20.23
CA ILE A 195 10.63 3.97 19.31
C ILE A 195 9.13 3.78 19.16
N GLY A 196 8.63 3.91 17.94
CA GLY A 196 7.22 3.72 17.62
C GLY A 196 6.73 2.29 17.90
N PRO A 197 5.42 2.04 17.77
CA PRO A 197 4.86 0.71 17.91
C PRO A 197 5.54 -0.28 16.98
N ILE A 198 5.80 -1.49 17.49
CA ILE A 198 6.52 -2.51 16.73
C ILE A 198 5.62 -3.09 15.66
N ASN A 199 4.33 -3.30 15.92
CA ASN A 199 3.43 -4.01 15.01
C ASN A 199 2.55 -3.10 14.15
N LEU A 200 2.59 -1.79 14.39
CA LEU A 200 1.74 -0.80 13.74
C LEU A 200 2.61 0.30 13.12
N PRO A 201 2.17 0.92 12.02
CA PRO A 201 2.81 2.15 11.55
C PRO A 201 2.63 3.26 12.58
N VAL A 202 3.63 4.13 12.70
CA VAL A 202 3.49 5.37 13.49
C VAL A 202 2.52 6.29 12.77
N GLY A 203 1.37 6.56 13.40
CA GLY A 203 0.35 7.48 12.90
C GLY A 203 0.38 8.86 13.52
N ARG A 204 -0.50 9.73 13.04
CA ARG A 204 -0.59 11.14 13.47
C ARG A 204 -0.71 11.31 14.98
N LEU A 205 -1.63 10.56 15.60
CA LEU A 205 -1.91 10.65 17.04
C LEU A 205 -0.66 10.36 17.88
N PHE A 206 0.13 9.34 17.49
CA PHE A 206 1.36 9.00 18.21
C PHE A 206 2.38 10.13 18.12
N VAL A 207 2.53 10.77 16.96
CA VAL A 207 3.46 11.90 16.83
C VAL A 207 2.99 13.13 17.63
N GLU A 208 1.68 13.39 17.67
CA GLU A 208 1.11 14.45 18.51
C GLU A 208 1.36 14.19 20.01
N GLU A 209 1.29 12.93 20.44
CA GLU A 209 1.65 12.51 21.80
C GLU A 209 3.13 12.73 22.07
N VAL A 210 4.03 12.33 21.14
CA VAL A 210 5.48 12.60 21.23
C VAL A 210 5.75 14.09 21.41
N ILE A 211 5.14 14.93 20.57
CA ILE A 211 5.27 16.40 20.64
C ILE A 211 4.80 16.91 22.00
N THR A 212 3.67 16.40 22.49
CA THR A 212 3.10 16.79 23.79
C THR A 212 4.01 16.41 24.95
N GLU A 213 4.54 15.19 24.95
CA GLU A 213 5.47 14.70 25.97
C GLU A 213 6.82 15.44 25.93
N CYS A 214 7.32 15.81 24.73
CA CYS A 214 8.48 16.69 24.61
C CYS A 214 8.26 18.03 25.32
N ARG A 215 7.09 18.66 25.09
CA ARG A 215 6.75 19.95 25.72
C ARG A 215 6.64 19.83 27.24
N LYS A 216 5.99 18.79 27.76
CA LYS A 216 5.86 18.55 29.20
C LYS A 216 7.23 18.43 29.88
N ARG A 217 8.20 17.82 29.19
CA ARG A 217 9.56 17.59 29.71
C ARG A 217 10.56 18.70 29.38
N GLY A 218 10.14 19.76 28.68
CA GLY A 218 11.02 20.82 28.21
C GLY A 218 12.06 20.37 27.18
N ALA A 219 11.82 19.26 26.49
CA ALA A 219 12.71 18.75 25.45
C ALA A 219 12.42 19.43 24.11
N THR A 220 13.47 19.93 23.46
CA THR A 220 13.38 20.64 22.17
C THR A 220 13.81 19.79 20.98
N ARG A 221 14.35 18.58 21.21
CA ARG A 221 14.88 17.70 20.16
C ARG A 221 14.53 16.26 20.43
N VAL A 222 14.02 15.57 19.41
CA VAL A 222 13.61 14.17 19.49
C VAL A 222 13.90 13.42 18.19
N ASP A 223 14.36 12.18 18.32
CA ASP A 223 14.41 11.21 17.24
C ASP A 223 13.28 10.19 17.41
N LEU A 224 12.49 10.03 16.35
CA LEU A 224 11.35 9.12 16.29
C LEU A 224 11.71 7.94 15.38
N LEU A 225 12.02 6.80 15.97
CA LEU A 225 12.42 5.59 15.25
C LEU A 225 11.20 4.71 15.00
N ALA A 226 10.91 4.35 13.76
CA ALA A 226 9.80 3.44 13.44
C ALA A 226 10.17 2.51 12.30
N PHE A 227 9.56 1.33 12.25
CA PHE A 227 9.65 0.49 11.05
C PHE A 227 8.86 1.09 9.90
N GLU A 228 7.72 1.69 10.21
CA GLU A 228 6.76 2.22 9.26
C GLU A 228 6.11 3.48 9.82
N PHE A 229 5.77 4.40 8.92
CA PHE A 229 5.04 5.62 9.21
C PHE A 229 3.76 5.64 8.39
N GLU A 230 2.71 6.22 8.94
CA GLU A 230 1.46 6.47 8.23
C GLU A 230 1.72 7.34 6.99
N MET A 231 0.96 7.04 5.94
CA MET A 231 1.05 7.73 4.66
C MET A 231 0.66 9.21 4.79
N GLY A 232 1.44 10.11 4.19
CA GLY A 232 1.15 11.55 4.20
C GLY A 232 1.35 12.23 5.56
N LEU A 233 1.89 11.52 6.56
CA LEU A 233 2.21 12.06 7.89
C LEU A 233 3.22 13.22 7.83
N PHE A 234 4.17 13.12 6.90
CA PHE A 234 5.21 14.11 6.66
C PHE A 234 5.00 14.77 5.28
N PRO A 235 5.34 16.06 5.12
CA PRO A 235 6.07 16.93 6.05
C PRO A 235 5.19 17.66 7.07
N ALA A 236 3.86 17.56 6.97
CA ALA A 236 2.92 18.39 7.74
C ALA A 236 3.19 18.36 9.26
N VAL A 237 3.42 17.19 9.83
CA VAL A 237 3.67 17.05 11.27
C VAL A 237 5.07 17.55 11.67
N LEU A 238 6.06 17.56 10.77
CA LEU A 238 7.37 18.18 11.05
C LEU A 238 7.24 19.69 11.19
N GLU A 239 6.48 20.32 10.31
CA GLU A 239 6.22 21.76 10.38
C GLU A 239 5.43 22.13 11.65
N GLU A 240 4.46 21.30 12.05
CA GLU A 240 3.73 21.48 13.30
C GLU A 240 4.67 21.35 14.53
N ALA A 241 5.52 20.31 14.56
CA ALA A 241 6.51 20.14 15.63
C ALA A 241 7.44 21.35 15.71
N LYS A 242 7.92 21.84 14.56
CA LYS A 242 8.79 23.02 14.45
C LYS A 242 8.11 24.29 14.94
N GLN A 243 6.83 24.51 14.59
CA GLN A 243 6.03 25.62 15.12
C GLN A 243 5.88 25.56 16.64
N LYS A 244 5.85 24.35 17.21
CA LYS A 244 5.83 24.10 18.66
C LYS A 244 7.23 24.11 19.30
N GLY A 245 8.28 24.47 18.56
CA GLY A 245 9.65 24.58 19.06
C GLY A 245 10.38 23.24 19.22
N ILE A 246 9.91 22.18 18.55
CA ILE A 246 10.47 20.83 18.63
C ILE A 246 11.09 20.47 17.28
N ASP A 247 12.39 20.17 17.31
CA ASP A 247 13.11 19.53 16.22
C ASP A 247 12.87 18.01 16.32
N LEU A 248 11.93 17.52 15.51
CA LEU A 248 11.56 16.11 15.40
C LEU A 248 12.21 15.51 14.15
N THR A 249 13.03 14.47 14.34
CA THR A 249 13.67 13.74 13.24
C THR A 249 13.15 12.30 13.20
N PRO A 250 12.32 11.97 12.21
CA PRO A 250 11.82 10.61 12.07
C PRO A 250 12.79 9.75 11.24
N LYS A 251 13.01 8.51 11.66
CA LYS A 251 13.93 7.57 10.99
C LYS A 251 13.36 6.16 10.89
N TYR A 252 13.64 5.50 9.78
CA TYR A 252 13.34 4.10 9.57
C TYR A 252 14.31 3.20 10.34
N ILE A 253 13.73 2.22 11.06
CA ILE A 253 14.47 1.12 11.68
C ILE A 253 14.82 0.10 10.59
N PRO A 254 16.11 -0.14 10.29
CA PRO A 254 16.53 -1.10 9.27
C PRO A 254 16.31 -2.54 9.74
N ALA A 255 16.16 -3.51 8.82
CA ALA A 255 15.99 -4.92 9.17
C ALA A 255 17.27 -5.51 9.81
N GLU A 256 18.42 -4.92 9.53
CA GLU A 256 19.72 -5.27 10.07
C GLU A 256 19.79 -5.16 11.60
N VAL A 257 18.85 -4.46 12.27
CA VAL A 257 18.76 -4.48 13.74
C VAL A 257 18.57 -5.89 14.29
N PHE A 258 17.97 -6.80 13.51
CA PHE A 258 17.76 -8.19 13.92
C PHE A 258 19.02 -9.06 13.83
N ASP A 259 20.07 -8.60 13.13
CA ASP A 259 21.36 -9.29 13.08
C ASP A 259 22.30 -8.76 14.17
N LYS A 260 22.42 -9.52 15.27
CA LYS A 260 23.33 -9.20 16.38
C LYS A 260 24.76 -8.91 15.90
N ARG A 261 25.26 -9.60 14.87
CA ARG A 261 26.61 -9.37 14.34
C ARG A 261 26.72 -8.03 13.64
N ALA A 262 25.69 -7.61 12.91
CA ALA A 262 25.65 -6.31 12.26
C ALA A 262 25.60 -5.17 13.30
N VAL A 263 24.82 -5.36 14.37
CA VAL A 263 24.75 -4.44 15.52
C VAL A 263 26.11 -4.33 16.21
N ASP A 264 26.73 -5.46 16.56
CA ASP A 264 28.03 -5.49 17.25
C ASP A 264 29.16 -4.86 16.42
N ARG A 265 29.11 -5.01 15.09
CA ARG A 265 30.07 -4.38 14.17
C ARG A 265 29.75 -2.91 13.87
N GLY A 266 28.66 -2.37 14.42
CA GLY A 266 28.23 -1.00 14.18
C GLY A 266 27.89 -0.71 12.72
N GLN A 267 27.47 -1.72 11.96
CA GLN A 267 27.15 -1.64 10.53
C GLN A 267 25.69 -1.25 10.27
N VAL A 268 24.88 -1.10 11.31
CA VAL A 268 23.48 -0.70 11.21
C VAL A 268 23.39 0.80 10.97
N VAL A 269 22.70 1.19 9.90
CA VAL A 269 22.45 2.59 9.54
C VAL A 269 20.96 2.84 9.54
N PHE A 270 20.53 3.81 10.34
CA PHE A 270 19.15 4.29 10.38
C PHE A 270 19.00 5.37 9.32
N HIS A 271 17.88 5.32 8.60
CA HIS A 271 17.65 6.16 7.44
C HIS A 271 16.60 7.21 7.73
N ASP A 272 16.80 8.42 7.23
CA ASP A 272 15.74 9.42 7.21
C ASP A 272 14.62 8.97 6.25
N ILE A 273 13.44 9.57 6.40
CA ILE A 273 12.31 9.25 5.54
C ILE A 273 12.61 9.69 4.10
N SER A 274 12.23 8.86 3.13
CA SER A 274 12.18 9.26 1.72
C SER A 274 11.46 10.59 1.57
N PHE A 275 12.01 11.47 0.74
CA PHE A 275 11.47 12.81 0.52
C PHE A 275 11.00 12.96 -0.92
N VAL A 276 9.82 13.55 -1.09
CA VAL A 276 9.24 13.90 -2.40
C VAL A 276 9.06 15.41 -2.43
N GLU A 277 9.56 16.03 -3.51
CA GLU A 277 9.31 17.44 -3.80
C GLU A 277 8.44 17.60 -5.04
N ALA A 278 7.39 18.40 -4.90
CA ALA A 278 6.52 18.78 -6.00
C ALA A 278 6.22 20.27 -5.94
N THR A 279 6.22 20.92 -7.10
CA THR A 279 6.02 22.38 -7.23
C THR A 279 4.78 22.70 -8.05
N PRO A 280 3.92 23.62 -7.59
CA PRO A 280 2.79 24.08 -8.39
C PRO A 280 3.26 25.02 -9.51
N ARG A 281 2.62 24.92 -10.67
CA ARG A 281 2.84 25.72 -11.87
C ARG A 281 1.51 26.33 -12.29
N TYR A 282 1.30 27.57 -11.88
CA TYR A 282 0.10 28.33 -12.22
C TYR A 282 0.05 28.66 -13.71
N ALA A 283 -1.15 28.62 -14.30
CA ALA A 283 -1.36 29.10 -15.65
C ALA A 283 -1.07 30.61 -15.74
N LYS A 284 -0.72 31.09 -16.94
CA LYS A 284 -0.49 32.53 -17.14
C LYS A 284 -1.83 33.25 -17.05
N ASP A 285 -1.93 34.26 -16.18
CA ASP A 285 -3.15 35.05 -15.95
C ASP A 285 -3.57 35.82 -17.21
N ARG A 286 -4.34 35.16 -18.07
CA ARG A 286 -4.89 35.70 -19.32
C ARG A 286 -6.43 35.69 -19.30
N SER A 287 -7.04 34.96 -18.38
CA SER A 287 -8.48 34.84 -18.19
C SER A 287 -8.82 34.46 -16.75
N THR A 288 -10.09 34.65 -16.35
CA THR A 288 -10.60 34.19 -15.04
C THR A 288 -10.42 32.69 -14.84
N ARG A 289 -10.50 31.89 -15.92
CA ARG A 289 -10.22 30.46 -15.89
C ARG A 289 -8.75 30.16 -15.60
N ASP A 290 -7.83 30.92 -16.17
CA ASP A 290 -6.39 30.71 -15.96
C ASP A 290 -5.99 30.97 -14.49
N ARG A 291 -6.65 31.92 -13.81
CA ARG A 291 -6.42 32.20 -12.38
C ARG A 291 -6.76 31.03 -11.47
N LEU A 292 -7.63 30.14 -11.93
CA LEU A 292 -8.05 28.93 -11.23
C LEU A 292 -7.38 27.67 -11.77
N THR A 293 -6.37 27.80 -12.63
CA THR A 293 -5.72 26.65 -13.30
C THR A 293 -4.27 26.49 -12.86
N LEU A 294 -3.90 25.26 -12.49
CA LEU A 294 -2.51 24.90 -12.19
C LEU A 294 -2.12 23.53 -12.77
N ARG A 295 -0.81 23.29 -12.82
CA ARG A 295 -0.20 21.97 -13.01
C ARG A 295 0.70 21.68 -11.82
N ILE A 296 0.93 20.41 -11.52
CA ILE A 296 1.92 20.00 -10.52
C ILE A 296 3.12 19.42 -11.24
N LYS A 297 4.32 19.87 -10.86
CA LYS A 297 5.58 19.33 -11.37
C LYS A 297 6.29 18.56 -10.27
N LEU A 298 6.53 17.27 -10.48
CA LEU A 298 7.44 16.50 -9.64
C LEU A 298 8.88 16.97 -9.89
N THR A 299 9.55 17.46 -8.87
CA THR A 299 10.87 18.11 -8.99
C THR A 299 12.01 17.29 -8.44
N ASP A 300 11.77 16.56 -7.36
CA ASP A 300 12.79 15.72 -6.74
C ASP A 300 12.17 14.52 -5.99
N PHE A 301 12.96 13.47 -5.84
CA PHE A 301 12.63 12.30 -5.03
C PHE A 301 13.91 11.64 -4.52
N SER A 302 14.04 11.51 -3.21
CA SER A 302 15.17 10.81 -2.59
C SER A 302 14.71 9.55 -1.88
N VAL A 303 15.50 8.49 -2.04
CA VAL A 303 15.30 7.21 -1.36
C VAL A 303 16.56 6.83 -0.60
N TYR A 304 16.37 6.32 0.60
CA TYR A 304 17.46 5.87 1.45
C TYR A 304 17.41 4.35 1.55
N TYR A 305 18.06 3.69 0.59
CA TYR A 305 18.23 2.24 0.59
C TYR A 305 19.70 1.88 0.82
N THR A 306 19.98 1.18 1.91
CA THR A 306 21.18 0.36 2.01
C THR A 306 20.78 -1.09 1.95
N GLN A 307 21.31 -1.86 0.99
CA GLN A 307 21.48 -3.28 1.25
C GLN A 307 22.88 -3.45 1.83
N GLY A 308 22.97 -3.73 3.13
CA GLY A 308 24.19 -4.18 3.81
C GLY A 308 24.72 -5.54 3.32
N ALA A 309 24.36 -5.95 2.09
CA ALA A 309 24.65 -7.24 1.50
C ALA A 309 25.41 -7.13 0.17
N ALA A 310 25.93 -5.96 -0.22
CA ALA A 310 26.68 -5.83 -1.47
C ALA A 310 27.80 -6.88 -1.57
N GLU A 311 28.61 -7.03 -0.52
CA GLU A 311 29.70 -8.02 -0.48
C GLU A 311 29.19 -9.47 -0.41
N ALA A 312 28.14 -9.73 0.36
CA ALA A 312 27.54 -11.07 0.46
C ALA A 312 26.90 -11.50 -0.86
N ALA A 313 26.22 -10.58 -1.55
CA ALA A 313 25.61 -10.79 -2.86
C ALA A 313 26.67 -10.98 -3.97
N ILE A 314 27.78 -10.22 -3.92
CA ILE A 314 28.94 -10.44 -4.80
C ILE A 314 29.52 -11.84 -4.57
N LYS A 315 29.68 -12.25 -3.30
CA LYS A 315 30.23 -13.57 -2.93
C LYS A 315 29.31 -14.73 -3.33
N ALA A 316 28.00 -14.53 -3.26
CA ALA A 316 27.00 -15.50 -3.71
C ALA A 316 26.86 -15.58 -5.25
N LEU A 317 27.36 -14.58 -5.98
CA LEU A 317 27.29 -14.55 -7.44
C LEU A 317 28.26 -15.57 -8.05
N LYS A 318 27.73 -16.51 -8.84
CA LYS A 318 28.53 -17.47 -9.62
C LYS A 318 29.33 -16.75 -10.71
N ASP A 319 30.50 -17.29 -11.03
CA ASP A 319 31.37 -16.73 -12.06
C ASP A 319 30.66 -16.73 -13.43
N GLY A 320 30.83 -15.65 -14.18
CA GLY A 320 30.14 -15.42 -15.46
C GLY A 320 28.67 -14.96 -15.35
N LYS A 321 28.17 -14.64 -14.15
CA LYS A 321 26.79 -14.14 -13.95
C LYS A 321 26.77 -12.65 -13.62
N ASN A 322 25.59 -12.07 -13.80
CA ASN A 322 25.27 -10.69 -13.45
C ASN A 322 24.23 -10.67 -12.33
N GLY A 323 24.31 -9.68 -11.45
CA GLY A 323 23.33 -9.39 -10.41
C GLY A 323 23.04 -7.89 -10.36
N VAL A 324 21.94 -7.51 -9.72
CA VAL A 324 21.63 -6.10 -9.41
C VAL A 324 21.48 -6.01 -7.91
N ILE A 325 22.17 -5.05 -7.30
CA ILE A 325 22.12 -4.76 -5.87
C ILE A 325 21.78 -3.28 -5.66
N CYS A 326 21.30 -2.95 -4.47
CA CYS A 326 21.18 -1.56 -4.04
C CYS A 326 22.31 -1.21 -3.08
N ASP A 327 23.26 -0.39 -3.49
CA ASP A 327 24.42 0.03 -2.71
C ASP A 327 24.35 1.55 -2.49
N GLN A 328 24.29 1.99 -1.23
CA GLN A 328 24.23 3.42 -0.84
C GLN A 328 23.22 4.27 -1.64
N GLY A 329 21.97 3.82 -1.78
CA GLY A 329 20.95 4.56 -2.53
C GLY A 329 21.19 4.59 -4.04
N GLN A 330 21.99 3.67 -4.58
CA GLN A 330 22.20 3.46 -6.01
C GLN A 330 21.93 2.00 -6.41
N LEU A 331 21.16 1.79 -7.48
CA LEU A 331 21.14 0.47 -8.10
C LEU A 331 22.44 0.25 -8.86
N VAL A 332 23.15 -0.82 -8.53
CA VAL A 332 24.41 -1.19 -9.19
C VAL A 332 24.25 -2.57 -9.81
N LYS A 333 24.47 -2.65 -11.12
CA LYS A 333 24.67 -3.91 -11.81
C LYS A 333 26.08 -4.41 -11.51
N ILE A 334 26.14 -5.56 -10.88
CA ILE A 334 27.38 -6.30 -10.68
C ILE A 334 27.51 -7.35 -11.79
N SER A 335 28.68 -7.41 -12.43
CA SER A 335 29.01 -8.46 -13.39
C SER A 335 30.28 -9.16 -12.91
N LYS A 336 30.21 -10.48 -12.65
CA LYS A 336 31.38 -11.28 -12.27
C LYS A 336 31.89 -12.02 -13.49
N SER A 337 33.12 -11.72 -13.90
CA SER A 337 33.79 -12.43 -15.00
C SER A 337 34.07 -13.89 -14.63
N LYS A 338 34.43 -14.72 -15.63
CA LYS A 338 34.82 -16.11 -15.39
C LYS A 338 36.10 -16.23 -14.55
N ASP A 339 36.94 -15.20 -14.59
CA ASP A 339 38.21 -15.12 -13.86
C ASP A 339 38.04 -14.53 -12.44
N GLY A 340 36.79 -14.35 -11.99
CA GLY A 340 36.44 -13.84 -10.68
C GLY A 340 36.46 -12.31 -10.54
N ALA A 341 36.93 -11.56 -11.55
CA ALA A 341 36.93 -10.09 -11.51
C ALA A 341 35.49 -9.52 -11.54
N VAL A 342 35.23 -8.53 -10.68
CA VAL A 342 33.91 -7.94 -10.46
C VAL A 342 33.85 -6.54 -11.08
N LYS A 343 32.90 -6.31 -12.00
CA LYS A 343 32.60 -5.00 -12.57
C LYS A 343 31.31 -4.44 -11.98
N ARG A 344 31.34 -3.18 -11.55
CA ARG A 344 30.19 -2.44 -11.03
C ARG A 344 29.74 -1.39 -12.06
N ALA A 345 28.45 -1.32 -12.34
CA ALA A 345 27.86 -0.31 -13.22
C ALA A 345 26.60 0.28 -12.58
N VAL A 346 26.60 1.58 -12.33
CA VAL A 346 25.46 2.29 -11.74
C VAL A 346 24.31 2.38 -12.75
N LEU A 347 23.13 1.95 -12.32
CA LEU A 347 21.89 1.92 -13.11
C LEU A 347 20.99 3.14 -12.83
N THR A 348 21.02 3.69 -11.63
CA THR A 348 20.25 4.89 -11.23
C THR A 348 21.15 6.11 -11.33
N ARG A 349 21.00 6.89 -12.40
CA ARG A 349 21.80 8.11 -12.65
C ARG A 349 21.02 9.37 -12.30
N HIS A 350 19.70 9.31 -12.45
CA HIS A 350 18.78 10.40 -12.14
C HIS A 350 17.84 9.96 -11.02
N TRP A 351 17.39 10.89 -10.18
CA TRP A 351 16.41 10.60 -9.13
C TRP A 351 15.13 9.97 -9.70
N THR A 352 14.75 10.37 -10.92
CA THR A 352 13.57 9.83 -11.61
C THR A 352 13.69 8.33 -11.86
N ASP A 353 14.88 7.75 -11.93
CA ASP A 353 15.11 6.31 -12.12
C ASP A 353 14.58 5.49 -10.94
N TRP A 354 14.39 6.12 -9.78
CA TRP A 354 13.78 5.52 -8.60
C TRP A 354 12.26 5.52 -8.66
N VAL A 355 11.64 6.39 -9.46
CA VAL A 355 10.19 6.53 -9.54
C VAL A 355 9.61 5.56 -10.56
N ASP A 356 8.84 4.59 -10.08
CA ASP A 356 8.08 3.67 -10.93
C ASP A 356 6.70 4.25 -11.26
N TYR A 357 6.09 4.96 -10.31
CA TYR A 357 4.75 5.52 -10.41
C TYR A 357 4.64 6.77 -9.55
N TRP A 358 3.84 7.74 -9.97
CA TRP A 358 3.37 8.80 -9.08
C TRP A 358 1.96 9.25 -9.45
N ALA A 359 1.23 9.79 -8.48
CA ALA A 359 -0.14 10.25 -8.61
C ALA A 359 -0.38 11.53 -7.83
N VAL A 360 -1.44 12.24 -8.21
CA VAL A 360 -1.83 13.54 -7.66
C VAL A 360 -3.31 13.52 -7.34
N ASP A 361 -3.63 14.05 -6.16
CA ASP A 361 -4.94 14.45 -5.68
C ASP A 361 -4.92 15.99 -5.56
N PHE A 362 -5.76 16.68 -6.32
CA PHE A 362 -5.75 18.14 -6.39
C PHE A 362 -6.52 18.78 -5.23
N ASN A 363 -7.25 17.99 -4.44
CA ASN A 363 -7.99 18.47 -3.27
C ASN A 363 -8.05 17.41 -2.17
N TYR A 364 -6.89 17.07 -1.60
CA TYR A 364 -6.75 15.98 -0.64
C TYR A 364 -7.61 16.15 0.61
N GLN A 365 -7.83 17.39 1.05
CA GLN A 365 -8.63 17.67 2.24
C GLN A 365 -10.16 17.63 1.99
N SER A 366 -10.59 17.30 0.78
CA SER A 366 -12.01 17.22 0.42
C SER A 366 -12.76 16.11 1.16
N ARG A 367 -12.08 15.00 1.50
CA ARG A 367 -12.73 13.80 2.00
C ARG A 367 -12.03 13.19 3.21
N LYS A 368 -12.61 13.43 4.39
CA LYS A 368 -12.13 12.84 5.66
C LYS A 368 -12.23 11.31 5.65
N GLU A 369 -11.21 10.65 6.18
CA GLU A 369 -11.24 9.21 6.43
C GLU A 369 -12.02 8.90 7.71
N ILE A 370 -13.26 8.45 7.56
CA ILE A 370 -14.15 8.16 8.67
C ILE A 370 -14.31 6.65 8.80
N ILE A 371 -13.92 6.11 9.94
CA ILE A 371 -14.10 4.70 10.30
C ILE A 371 -15.29 4.54 11.25
N THR A 372 -15.81 3.33 11.32
CA THR A 372 -16.86 2.92 12.25
C THR A 372 -16.26 1.97 13.28
N VAL A 373 -16.30 2.36 14.56
CA VAL A 373 -15.71 1.60 15.67
C VAL A 373 -16.74 1.35 16.77
N PRO A 374 -16.63 0.26 17.56
CA PRO A 374 -17.47 0.07 18.73
C PRO A 374 -17.34 1.27 19.68
N ALA A 375 -18.47 1.75 20.21
CA ALA A 375 -18.52 2.83 21.17
C ALA A 375 -17.70 2.46 22.42
N GLY A 376 -16.80 3.35 22.84
CA GLY A 376 -15.87 3.11 23.95
C GLY A 376 -14.61 2.31 23.59
N ALA A 377 -14.40 1.89 22.34
CA ALA A 377 -13.13 1.31 21.91
C ALA A 377 -11.99 2.33 22.02
N GLY A 378 -10.87 1.87 22.61
CA GLY A 378 -9.63 2.64 22.73
C GLY A 378 -9.01 2.99 21.37
N VAL A 379 -7.89 3.70 21.41
CA VAL A 379 -7.22 4.30 20.23
C VAL A 379 -6.87 3.27 19.15
N ASP A 380 -6.64 2.01 19.54
CA ASP A 380 -6.24 0.92 18.64
C ASP A 380 -7.41 0.10 18.06
N GLY A 381 -8.67 0.47 18.34
CA GLY A 381 -9.84 -0.29 17.89
C GLY A 381 -9.99 -1.67 18.53
N VAL A 382 -9.09 -2.03 19.43
CA VAL A 382 -9.16 -3.23 20.27
C VAL A 382 -9.48 -2.79 21.70
N LEU A 383 -10.50 -3.40 22.29
CA LEU A 383 -10.71 -3.33 23.74
C LEU A 383 -9.71 -4.29 24.41
N PRO A 384 -8.73 -3.81 25.19
CA PRO A 384 -7.82 -4.69 25.93
C PRO A 384 -8.64 -5.59 26.86
N GLY A 385 -8.49 -6.91 26.71
CA GLY A 385 -9.19 -7.90 27.55
C GLY A 385 -10.61 -8.29 27.11
N PHE A 386 -11.08 -7.90 25.92
CA PHE A 386 -12.40 -8.31 25.44
C PHE A 386 -12.31 -9.57 24.57
N GLU A 387 -12.57 -10.75 25.16
CA GLU A 387 -13.03 -11.89 24.39
C GLU A 387 -14.46 -11.59 23.93
N ALA A 388 -14.74 -11.69 22.63
CA ALA A 388 -16.10 -11.50 22.12
C ALA A 388 -17.03 -12.46 22.88
N PRO A 389 -18.05 -11.95 23.63
CA PRO A 389 -18.95 -12.83 24.34
C PRO A 389 -19.61 -13.78 23.35
N GLN A 390 -19.69 -15.06 23.70
CA GLN A 390 -20.56 -16.02 22.99
C GLN A 390 -22.01 -15.60 23.23
N GLY A 391 -22.49 -14.63 22.46
CA GLY A 391 -23.84 -14.08 22.54
C GLY A 391 -23.92 -12.70 21.86
N GLU A 392 -24.97 -12.50 21.07
CA GLU A 392 -25.28 -11.25 20.38
C GLU A 392 -25.59 -10.12 21.40
N MET A 393 -24.57 -9.44 21.90
CA MET A 393 -24.77 -8.10 22.45
C MET A 393 -24.74 -7.09 21.31
N PRO A 394 -25.70 -6.15 21.23
CA PRO A 394 -25.63 -5.07 20.25
C PRO A 394 -24.47 -4.16 20.62
N LEU A 395 -23.37 -4.28 19.87
CA LEU A 395 -22.29 -3.30 19.91
C LEU A 395 -22.85 -2.01 19.30
N GLU A 396 -22.96 -0.95 20.11
CA GLU A 396 -23.16 0.38 19.56
C GLU A 396 -21.90 0.80 18.81
N PHE A 397 -22.06 1.40 17.63
CA PHE A 397 -20.95 1.84 16.80
C PHE A 397 -20.99 3.35 16.63
N GLU A 398 -19.83 3.99 16.67
CA GLU A 398 -19.67 5.42 16.39
C GLU A 398 -18.80 5.66 15.15
N ARG A 399 -19.05 6.78 14.48
CA ARG A 399 -18.22 7.25 13.36
C ARG A 399 -17.13 8.15 13.89
N ARG A 400 -15.87 7.75 13.68
CA ARG A 400 -14.70 8.49 14.15
C ARG A 400 -13.84 8.90 12.96
N TRP A 401 -13.44 10.17 12.92
CA TRP A 401 -12.42 10.63 11.98
C TRP A 401 -11.06 10.14 12.47
N THR A 402 -10.28 9.53 11.58
CA THR A 402 -8.94 9.03 11.91
C THR A 402 -7.90 10.14 12.07
N GLY A 403 -8.23 11.36 11.63
CA GLY A 403 -7.27 12.46 11.45
C GLY A 403 -6.66 12.51 10.04
N GLY A 404 -6.91 11.47 9.23
CA GLY A 404 -6.46 11.35 7.83
C GLY A 404 -7.52 11.76 6.81
N TYR A 405 -7.12 11.89 5.55
CA TYR A 405 -8.02 12.11 4.42
C TYR A 405 -7.84 10.99 3.40
N ILE A 406 -8.89 10.70 2.64
CA ILE A 406 -8.85 9.67 1.61
C ILE A 406 -8.17 10.27 0.38
N PHE A 407 -7.06 9.68 -0.04
CA PHE A 407 -6.37 10.07 -1.26
C PHE A 407 -7.20 9.68 -2.49
N GLU A 408 -7.62 10.67 -3.27
CA GLU A 408 -8.33 10.48 -4.53
C GLU A 408 -7.35 10.67 -5.69
N ASN A 409 -6.97 9.57 -6.34
CA ASN A 409 -6.06 9.62 -7.49
C ASN A 409 -6.78 10.21 -8.72
N GLU A 410 -6.61 11.52 -8.90
CA GLU A 410 -7.16 12.28 -10.03
C GLU A 410 -6.25 12.26 -11.26
N TRP A 411 -4.94 12.15 -11.05
CA TRP A 411 -3.94 12.08 -12.11
C TRP A 411 -2.78 11.15 -11.74
N GLN A 412 -2.21 10.43 -12.71
CA GLN A 412 -1.06 9.54 -12.47
C GLN A 412 -0.13 9.41 -13.69
N SER A 413 1.15 9.11 -13.42
CA SER A 413 2.14 8.70 -14.43
C SER A 413 3.01 7.56 -13.90
N PHE A 414 3.45 6.67 -14.79
CA PHE A 414 4.22 5.49 -14.41
C PHE A 414 5.01 4.89 -15.57
N ARG A 415 6.06 4.15 -15.22
CA ARG A 415 6.91 3.45 -16.17
C ARG A 415 6.32 2.10 -16.58
N THR A 416 6.63 1.67 -17.79
CA THR A 416 6.29 0.34 -18.31
C THR A 416 7.51 -0.32 -18.94
N ARG A 417 7.41 -1.62 -19.24
CA ARG A 417 8.49 -2.32 -19.95
C ARG A 417 8.76 -1.75 -21.35
N ARG A 418 7.72 -1.21 -22.01
CA ARG A 418 7.79 -0.70 -23.39
C ARG A 418 8.15 0.80 -23.42
N ASN A 419 7.58 1.58 -22.51
CA ASN A 419 7.89 3.00 -22.34
C ASN A 419 8.41 3.23 -20.92
N ARG A 420 9.68 3.62 -20.82
CA ARG A 420 10.36 3.91 -19.56
C ARG A 420 10.34 5.39 -19.17
N GLU A 421 9.78 6.26 -20.00
CA GLU A 421 9.67 7.68 -19.70
C GLU A 421 8.59 7.90 -18.65
N LEU A 422 8.83 8.90 -17.80
CA LEU A 422 7.90 9.33 -16.76
C LEU A 422 7.52 10.77 -17.05
N GLU A 423 6.22 11.05 -17.10
CA GLU A 423 5.73 12.42 -17.22
C GLU A 423 5.89 13.11 -15.86
N LEU A 424 6.67 14.18 -15.82
CA LEU A 424 7.01 14.89 -14.57
C LEU A 424 6.09 16.08 -14.28
N ILE A 425 5.13 16.36 -15.17
CA ILE A 425 4.19 17.48 -15.04
C ILE A 425 2.79 16.94 -15.29
N THR A 426 1.84 17.30 -14.44
CA THR A 426 0.45 16.89 -14.63
C THR A 426 -0.19 17.56 -15.84
N ALA A 427 -1.32 17.01 -16.28
CA ALA A 427 -2.28 17.76 -17.07
C ALA A 427 -2.76 19.01 -16.29
N GLU A 428 -3.33 19.98 -17.01
CA GLU A 428 -3.96 21.15 -16.38
C GLU A 428 -5.15 20.71 -15.53
N HIS A 429 -5.22 21.24 -14.32
CA HIS A 429 -6.37 21.12 -13.44
C HIS A 429 -6.92 22.53 -13.19
N THR A 430 -8.21 22.71 -13.45
CA THR A 430 -8.94 23.96 -13.22
C THR A 430 -9.92 23.76 -12.09
N TYR A 431 -9.84 24.60 -11.05
CA TYR A 431 -10.77 24.59 -9.93
C TYR A 431 -12.03 25.41 -10.26
N ASP A 432 -13.16 25.01 -9.69
CA ASP A 432 -14.44 25.70 -9.91
C ASP A 432 -14.51 27.05 -9.19
N HIS A 433 -13.78 27.21 -8.09
CA HIS A 433 -13.86 28.37 -7.20
C HIS A 433 -12.47 28.86 -6.76
N PRO A 434 -12.29 30.17 -6.51
CA PRO A 434 -11.13 30.69 -5.79
C PRO A 434 -11.04 30.08 -4.39
N GLY A 435 -9.81 29.82 -3.92
CA GLY A 435 -9.64 29.24 -2.60
C GLY A 435 -8.23 28.77 -2.28
N ARG A 436 -8.10 28.25 -1.07
CA ARG A 436 -6.91 27.52 -0.62
C ARG A 436 -7.21 26.02 -0.70
N TYR A 437 -6.32 25.30 -1.35
CA TYR A 437 -6.42 23.86 -1.52
C TYR A 437 -5.13 23.19 -1.06
N THR A 438 -5.21 21.92 -0.70
CA THR A 438 -4.05 21.09 -0.39
C THR A 438 -3.97 19.99 -1.42
N VAL A 439 -2.96 20.03 -2.27
CA VAL A 439 -2.68 19.00 -3.27
C VAL A 439 -1.83 17.92 -2.60
N ALA A 440 -2.21 16.65 -2.70
CA ALA A 440 -1.36 15.54 -2.29
C ALA A 440 -0.65 14.93 -3.50
N VAL A 441 0.65 14.67 -3.36
CA VAL A 441 1.48 14.04 -4.38
C VAL A 441 2.05 12.76 -3.81
N LYS A 442 1.70 11.63 -4.41
CA LYS A 442 2.14 10.29 -4.00
C LYS A 442 3.12 9.73 -5.02
N VAL A 443 4.31 9.34 -4.60
CA VAL A 443 5.31 8.65 -5.39
C VAL A 443 5.42 7.22 -4.89
N VAL A 444 5.59 6.28 -5.80
CA VAL A 444 5.93 4.89 -5.48
C VAL A 444 7.18 4.52 -6.25
N ASP A 445 8.17 4.03 -5.53
CA ASP A 445 9.44 3.67 -6.12
C ASP A 445 9.45 2.29 -6.77
N ILE A 446 10.59 1.97 -7.38
CA ILE A 446 10.85 0.70 -8.06
C ILE A 446 10.84 -0.54 -7.15
N PHE A 447 10.88 -0.36 -5.82
CA PHE A 447 10.68 -1.44 -4.84
C PHE A 447 9.25 -1.50 -4.32
N GLY A 448 8.38 -0.61 -4.78
CA GLY A 448 6.98 -0.53 -4.37
C GLY A 448 6.75 0.19 -3.06
N ASN A 449 7.76 0.88 -2.51
CA ASN A 449 7.54 1.71 -1.32
C ASN A 449 6.98 3.06 -1.76
N ASP A 450 5.96 3.50 -1.05
CA ASP A 450 5.26 4.73 -1.32
C ASP A 450 5.74 5.87 -0.42
N THR A 451 5.65 7.09 -0.92
CA THR A 451 5.99 8.32 -0.21
C THR A 451 5.05 9.41 -0.68
N MET A 452 4.52 10.22 0.22
CA MET A 452 3.57 11.29 -0.11
C MET A 452 4.08 12.63 0.42
N THR A 453 3.76 13.70 -0.29
CA THR A 453 3.97 15.08 0.16
C THR A 453 2.70 15.91 -0.07
N LEU A 454 2.49 16.93 0.76
CA LEU A 454 1.35 17.84 0.67
C LEU A 454 1.83 19.22 0.21
N VAL A 455 1.22 19.73 -0.85
CA VAL A 455 1.55 21.00 -1.50
C VAL A 455 0.37 21.96 -1.29
N PRO A 456 0.47 22.93 -0.37
CA PRO A 456 -0.56 23.95 -0.22
C PRO A 456 -0.55 24.87 -1.45
N VAL A 457 -1.72 25.13 -2.02
CA VAL A 457 -1.90 26.02 -3.17
C VAL A 457 -2.99 27.04 -2.90
N SER A 458 -2.83 28.25 -3.42
CA SER A 458 -3.85 29.30 -3.43
C SER A 458 -4.14 29.72 -4.86
N LEU A 459 -5.42 29.87 -5.20
CA LEU A 459 -5.89 30.20 -6.54
C LEU A 459 -7.00 31.26 -6.46
N GLY A 460 -6.98 32.17 -7.43
CA GLY A 460 -7.93 33.28 -7.54
C GLY A 460 -7.50 34.55 -6.81
#